data_AF-A0A654CNC4-F1
#
_entry.id   AF-A0A654CNC4-F1
#
_cell.length_a   1.000
_cell.length_b   1.000
_cell.length_c   1.000
_cell.angle_alpha   90.00
_cell.angle_beta   90.00
_cell.angle_gamma   90.00
#
_symmetry.space_group_name_H-M   'P 1'
#
loop_
_entity.id
_entity.type
_entity.pdbx_description
1 polymer ?
#
loop_
_entity_poly.entity_id
_entity_poly.type
_entity_poly.pdbx_seq_one_letter_code
_entity_poly.pdbx_strand_id
1 'polypeptide(L)' 'MVQQLPPAYRTVFNLYAIDGYGHEEISGMLGIAIGTSKSNLHKARGRLAEMVEVQGVKFGKTEEKR' A
#
# COMPACT_ATOMS: atom_id res chain seq x y z
N MET A 1 -3.08 -1.10 -12.35
CA MET A 1 -2.69 -0.08 -11.35
C MET A 1 -1.63 -0.61 -10.41
N VAL A 2 -1.87 -1.69 -9.66
CA VAL A 2 -0.88 -2.30 -8.75
C VAL A 2 0.45 -2.64 -9.44
N GLN A 3 0.42 -3.15 -10.67
CA GLN A 3 1.64 -3.44 -11.45
C GLN A 3 2.50 -2.20 -11.76
N GLN A 4 1.92 -0.99 -11.75
CA GLN A 4 2.62 0.26 -11.99
C GLN A 4 3.31 0.83 -10.73
N LEU A 5 3.11 0.19 -9.57
CA LEU A 5 3.84 0.56 -8.36
C LEU A 5 5.33 0.17 -8.48
N PRO A 6 6.23 0.95 -7.86
CA PRO A 6 7.62 0.52 -7.66
C PRO A 6 7.67 -0.87 -7.02
N PRO A 7 8.65 -1.72 -7.38
CA PRO A 7 8.70 -3.10 -6.92
C PRO A 7 8.55 -3.25 -5.41
N ALA A 8 9.28 -2.45 -4.63
CA ALA A 8 9.21 -2.49 -3.16
C ALA A 8 7.82 -2.17 -2.60
N TYR A 9 7.09 -1.23 -3.21
CA TYR A 9 5.76 -0.83 -2.76
C TYR A 9 4.74 -1.90 -3.14
N ARG A 10 4.85 -2.42 -4.37
CA ARG A 10 4.01 -3.50 -4.88
C ARG A 10 4.13 -4.76 -4.02
N THR A 11 5.35 -5.20 -3.73
CA THR A 11 5.59 -6.42 -2.95
C THR A 11 4.98 -6.30 -1.55
N VAL A 12 5.23 -5.19 -0.85
CA VAL A 12 4.67 -4.98 0.49
C VAL A 12 3.15 -4.84 0.45
N PHE A 13 2.61 -4.14 -0.55
CA PHE A 13 1.16 -4.01 -0.72
C PHE A 13 0.49 -5.37 -0.95
N ASN A 14 1.04 -6.22 -1.83
CA ASN A 14 0.48 -7.54 -2.10
C ASN A 14 0.51 -8.42 -0.84
N LEU A 15 1.69 -8.52 -0.19
CA LEU A 15 1.84 -9.33 1.02
C LEU A 15 0.87 -8.89 2.13
N TYR A 16 0.67 -7.58 2.30
CA TYR A 16 -0.23 -7.07 3.34
C TYR A 16 -1.70 -7.15 2.97
N ALA A 17 -2.10 -6.61 1.81
CA ALA A 17 -3.49 -6.38 1.46
C ALA A 17 -4.15 -7.55 0.72
N ILE A 18 -3.34 -8.42 0.10
CA ILE A 18 -3.83 -9.59 -0.66
C ILE A 18 -3.56 -10.86 0.14
N ASP A 19 -2.33 -11.04 0.61
CA ASP A 19 -1.93 -12.28 1.31
C ASP A 19 -2.19 -12.23 2.83
N GLY A 20 -2.45 -11.04 3.39
CA GLY A 20 -2.88 -10.86 4.79
C GLY A 20 -1.76 -10.83 5.83
N TYR A 21 -0.50 -10.71 5.43
CA TYR A 21 0.64 -10.70 6.35
C TYR A 21 0.77 -9.39 7.13
N GLY A 22 1.21 -9.50 8.38
CA GLY A 22 1.57 -8.37 9.23
C GLY A 22 2.93 -7.75 8.87
N HIS A 23 3.19 -6.52 9.33
CA HIS A 23 4.45 -5.83 9.05
C HIS A 23 5.69 -6.52 9.64
N GLU A 24 5.54 -7.24 10.75
CA GLU A 24 6.62 -8.02 11.37
C GLU A 24 6.99 -9.24 10.51
N GLU A 25 5.98 -9.97 10.01
CA GLU A 25 6.19 -11.12 9.12
C GLU A 25 6.82 -10.68 7.81
N ILE A 26 6.31 -9.60 7.20
CA ILE A 26 6.86 -9.02 5.97
C ILE A 26 8.30 -8.54 6.19
N SER A 27 8.60 -7.95 7.35
CA SER A 27 9.95 -7.54 7.72
C SER A 27 10.90 -8.74 7.74
N GLY A 28 10.48 -9.85 8.36
CA GLY A 28 11.24 -11.10 8.38
C GLY A 28 11.43 -11.71 6.99
N MET A 29 10.37 -11.78 6.19
CA MET A 29 10.40 -12.37 4.84
C MET A 29 11.31 -11.61 3.87
N LEU A 30 11.30 -10.27 3.93
CA LEU A 30 12.02 -9.42 2.99
C LEU A 30 13.37 -8.92 3.50
N GLY A 31 13.70 -9.15 4.78
CA GLY A 31 14.92 -8.64 5.39
C GLY A 31 14.99 -7.11 5.47
N ILE A 32 13.84 -6.44 5.55
CA ILE A 32 13.72 -4.98 5.66
C ILE A 32 13.26 -4.59 7.07
N ALA A 33 13.50 -3.35 7.48
CA ALA A 33 12.94 -2.86 8.75
C ALA A 33 11.40 -2.80 8.71
N ILE A 34 10.75 -3.07 9.85
CA ILE A 34 9.28 -2.93 10.02
C ILE A 34 8.81 -1.53 9.59
N GLY A 35 9.57 -0.48 9.91
CA GLY A 35 9.29 0.90 9.49
C GLY A 35 9.32 1.09 7.97
N THR A 36 10.20 0.36 7.27
CA THR A 36 10.24 0.33 5.80
C THR A 36 9.00 -0.35 5.22
N SER A 37 8.55 -1.46 5.82
CA SER A 37 7.30 -2.12 5.44
C SER A 37 6.09 -1.16 5.58
N LYS A 38 5.95 -0.49 6.73
CA LYS A 38 4.88 0.52 6.94
C LYS A 38 4.94 1.66 5.92
N SER A 39 6.14 2.19 5.68
CA SER A 39 6.35 3.31 4.75
C SER A 39 6.07 2.92 3.29
N ASN A 40 6.45 1.70 2.88
CA ASN A 40 6.17 1.18 1.55
C ASN A 40 4.66 0.99 1.33
N LEU A 41 3.94 0.46 2.32
CA LEU A 41 2.48 0.30 2.24
C LEU A 41 1.77 1.66 2.13
N HIS A 42 2.18 2.64 2.94
CA HIS A 42 1.61 3.99 2.87
C HIS A 42 1.81 4.62 1.48
N LYS A 43 3.03 4.56 0.94
CA LYS A 43 3.34 5.08 -0.41
C LYS A 43 2.62 4.32 -1.51
N ALA A 44 2.44 2.99 -1.37
CA ALA A 44 1.66 2.18 -2.29
C ALA A 44 0.20 2.67 -2.37
N ARG A 45 -0.43 2.87 -1.20
CA ARG A 45 -1.81 3.36 -1.11
C ARG A 45 -1.96 4.76 -1.69
N GLY A 46 -1.04 5.68 -1.38
CA GLY A 46 -1.05 7.03 -1.95
C GLY A 46 -1.01 7.02 -3.48
N ARG A 47 -0.07 6.27 -4.07
CA ARG A 47 0.02 6.15 -5.54
C ARG A 47 -1.18 5.48 -6.18
N LEU A 48 -1.74 4.45 -5.55
CA LEU A 48 -2.97 3.83 -6.07
C LEU A 48 -4.14 4.80 -6.02
N ALA A 49 -4.29 5.57 -4.93
CA ALA A 49 -5.31 6.61 -4.82
C ALA A 49 -5.16 7.67 -5.91
N GLU A 50 -3.95 8.19 -6.13
CA GLU A 50 -3.65 9.13 -7.22
C GLU A 50 -4.04 8.56 -8.59
N MET A 51 -3.69 7.30 -8.87
CA MET A 51 -4.06 6.64 -10.13
C MET A 51 -5.58 6.50 -10.30
N VAL A 52 -6.32 6.26 -9.22
CA VAL A 52 -7.79 6.15 -9.22
C VAL A 52 -8.44 7.51 -9.42
N GLU A 53 -7.93 8.55 -8.75
CA GLU A 53 -8.40 9.93 -8.92
C GLU A 53 -8.20 10.43 -10.36
N VAL A 54 -7.05 10.12 -10.97
CA VAL A 54 -6.75 10.44 -12.37
C VAL A 54 -7.73 9.75 -13.34
N GLN A 55 -8.27 8.59 -12.98
CA GLN A 55 -9.23 7.84 -13.81
C GLN A 55 -10.70 8.26 -13.58
N GLY A 56 -10.95 9.31 -12.78
CA GLY A 56 -12.30 9.87 -12.57
C GLY A 56 -13.20 9.00 -11.67
N VAL A 57 -12.66 7.97 -11.02
CA VAL A 57 -13.43 7.14 -10.09
C VAL A 57 -13.40 7.78 -8.71
N LYS A 58 -14.43 8.59 -8.42
CA LYS A 58 -14.63 9.15 -7.06
C LYS A 58 -15.11 8.03 -6.13
N PHE A 59 -14.19 7.32 -5.48
CA PHE A 59 -14.54 6.60 -4.26
C PHE A 59 -14.77 7.63 -3.16
N GLY A 60 -16.01 7.68 -2.66
CA GLY A 60 -16.45 8.62 -1.64
C GLY A 60 -15.46 8.68 -0.48
N LYS A 61 -14.89 9.86 -0.24
CA LYS A 61 -14.37 10.23 1.07
C LYS A 61 -15.58 10.18 2.00
N THR A 62 -15.77 9.08 2.73
CA THR A 62 -16.61 9.11 3.91
C THR A 62 -15.94 10.08 4.88
N GLU A 63 -16.58 11.23 5.04
CA GLU A 63 -16.40 12.14 6.15
C GLU A 63 -16.36 11.33 7.45
N GLU A 64 -15.21 11.28 8.12
CA GLU A 64 -15.19 11.06 9.55
C GLU A 64 -14.89 12.41 10.20
N LYS A 65 -15.98 13.12 10.50
CA LYS A 65 -16.00 14.23 11.44
C LYS A 65 -15.48 13.73 12.79
N ARG A 66 -14.45 14.38 13.33
CA ARG A 66 -14.38 14.80 14.73
C ARG A 66 -13.28 15.83 14.92
#